data_AF-A0A1D1ZRT8-F1
#
_entry.id   AF-A0A1D1ZRT8-F1
#
_cell.length_a   1.000
_cell.length_b   1.000
_cell.length_c   1.000
_cell.angle_alpha   90.00
_cell.angle_beta   90.00
_cell.angle_gamma   90.00
#
_symmetry.space_group_name_H-M   'P 1'
#
loop_
_entity.id
_entity.type
_entity.pdbx_description
1 polymer ?
#
loop_
_entity_poly.entity_id
_entity_poly.type
_entity_poly.pdbx_seq_one_letter_code
_entity_poly.pdbx_strand_id
1 'polypeptide(L)'
;MSHAYNQAVQLLEDARLGADAASKASALQSLRELVVHAHPQELMPALLPEILELRLQPESALRRVLPDVIDGVLQVLPTLDSLLQCLMCLTGLLADPVAAVVRRAAQSAHPLFRAALVRVALTPLDAEPALQAQVWEAARAMPAGLAAGARSASTDAARVSCLRGLESAALLLSAERLPAVPGLSPAPAALPASHAVLTRAGLAQEADAAAREVAAVVRTCDAAPGPMAEAALRAAGALATQRPHFMPRLVPALLSVAARQATMVGETATTSGDGGTAATTESGTPTARDDGKSVTLPPATRKALTAALAQVRRCTHPLAAAWARKVDRALADLAGGGGTQDGAGEACVVAGGRDGAAASKPSQSAPGRPAEDPRPPPAKRPCTEDRATEPAGPALPVESPRADGAELATRVDELVARGDSAGLAALYASLDAESAAELVLARLHPPGGAPASLAADGAPLPAWQEDLLRRMAAPGNASAVVPPPVTDASRQPARSAAPSPSPLVAGATAATPTPPLPAGTAG
;
A
#
# COMPACT_ATOMS: atom_id res chain seq x y z
N MET A 1 5.85 41.29 -13.38
CA MET A 1 5.77 40.48 -12.15
C MET A 1 4.85 41.18 -11.17
N SER A 2 3.94 40.47 -10.51
CA SER A 2 2.98 41.09 -9.59
C SER A 2 3.64 41.47 -8.26
N HIS A 3 3.00 42.38 -7.52
CA HIS A 3 3.37 42.71 -6.15
C HIS A 3 3.38 41.46 -5.24
N ALA A 4 2.42 40.56 -5.42
CA ALA A 4 2.30 39.32 -4.64
C ALA A 4 3.51 38.39 -4.86
N TYR A 5 4.02 38.28 -6.09
CA TYR A 5 5.21 37.50 -6.38
C TYR A 5 6.45 38.03 -5.65
N ASN A 6 6.72 39.33 -5.75
CA ASN A 6 7.86 39.94 -5.06
C ASN A 6 7.77 39.79 -3.54
N GLN A 7 6.56 39.94 -2.99
CA GLN A 7 6.30 39.71 -1.57
C GLN A 7 6.56 38.25 -1.17
N ALA A 8 6.14 37.28 -1.98
CA ALA A 8 6.38 35.86 -1.72
C ALA A 8 7.87 35.51 -1.75
N VAL A 9 8.61 36.04 -2.73
CA VAL A 9 10.08 35.87 -2.80
C VAL A 9 10.76 36.44 -1.57
N GLN A 10 10.40 37.66 -1.16
CA GLN A 10 10.96 38.27 0.03
C GLN A 10 10.65 37.46 1.30
N LEU A 11 9.42 36.97 1.46
CA LEU A 11 9.05 36.11 2.58
C LEU A 11 9.80 34.78 2.59
N LEU A 12 10.09 34.21 1.41
CA LEU A 12 10.89 33.00 1.27
C LEU A 12 12.36 33.26 1.67
N GLU A 13 12.92 34.39 1.26
CA GLU A 13 14.26 34.83 1.67
C GLU A 13 14.33 35.08 3.17
N ASP A 14 13.35 35.79 3.75
CA ASP A 14 13.26 36.05 5.19
C ASP A 14 13.12 34.74 5.99
N ALA A 15 12.37 33.76 5.47
CA ALA A 15 12.26 32.44 6.09
C ALA A 15 13.57 31.65 6.04
N ARG A 16 14.38 31.81 4.99
CA ARG A 16 15.68 31.14 4.83
C ARG A 16 16.77 31.81 5.69
N LEU A 17 16.87 33.14 5.59
CA LEU A 17 18.00 33.94 6.09
C LEU A 17 17.69 34.72 7.39
N GLY A 18 16.45 34.68 7.88
CA GLY A 18 16.04 35.41 9.08
C GLY A 18 16.96 35.17 10.29
N ALA A 19 17.20 36.20 11.09
CA ALA A 19 18.17 36.15 12.17
C ALA A 19 17.71 35.31 13.37
N ASP A 20 16.39 35.27 13.62
CA ASP A 20 15.78 34.64 14.79
C ASP A 20 14.64 33.67 14.40
N ALA A 21 14.39 32.69 15.25
CA ALA A 21 13.39 31.64 14.96
C ALA A 21 11.95 32.18 14.86
N ALA A 22 11.63 33.28 15.57
CA ALA A 22 10.29 33.86 15.56
C ALA A 22 10.01 34.62 14.25
N SER A 23 10.97 35.40 13.75
CA SER A 23 10.85 36.04 12.43
C SER A 23 10.73 35.01 11.31
N LYS A 24 11.56 33.95 11.30
CA LYS A 24 11.44 32.84 10.34
C LYS A 24 10.06 32.18 10.38
N ALA A 25 9.53 31.92 11.58
CA ALA A 25 8.20 31.32 11.74
C ALA A 25 7.07 32.22 11.23
N SER A 26 7.15 33.53 11.51
CA SER A 26 6.20 34.53 11.01
C SER A 26 6.23 34.65 9.48
N ALA A 27 7.44 34.72 8.91
CA ALA A 27 7.65 34.74 7.47
C ALA A 27 7.09 33.48 6.80
N LEU A 28 7.33 32.30 7.38
CA LEU A 28 6.77 31.03 6.91
C LEU A 28 5.25 30.99 6.92
N GLN A 29 4.63 31.46 8.00
CA GLN A 29 3.19 31.47 8.12
C GLN A 29 2.56 32.41 7.08
N SER A 30 3.17 33.58 6.89
CA SER A 30 2.75 34.55 5.87
C SER A 30 2.95 34.03 4.45
N LEU A 31 4.09 33.38 4.18
CA LEU A 31 4.37 32.75 2.89
C LEU A 31 3.36 31.65 2.59
N ARG A 32 3.07 30.79 3.56
CA ARG A 32 2.06 29.74 3.42
C ARG A 32 0.69 30.33 3.11
N GLU A 33 0.25 31.34 3.86
CA GLU A 33 -1.05 31.98 3.63
C GLU A 33 -1.12 32.56 2.21
N LEU A 34 -0.06 33.24 1.78
CA LEU A 34 0.00 33.87 0.48
C LEU A 34 -0.02 32.84 -0.67
N VAL A 35 0.80 31.79 -0.57
CA VAL A 35 0.99 30.79 -1.63
C VAL A 35 -0.11 29.73 -1.65
N VAL A 36 -0.68 29.34 -0.51
CA VAL A 36 -1.69 28.27 -0.44
C VAL A 36 -3.12 28.84 -0.50
N HIS A 37 -3.37 30.00 0.08
CA HIS A 37 -4.73 30.51 0.30
C HIS A 37 -5.05 31.77 -0.50
N ALA A 38 -4.15 32.76 -0.57
CA ALA A 38 -4.46 34.05 -1.20
C ALA A 38 -4.27 34.06 -2.73
N HIS A 39 -3.10 33.63 -3.22
CA HIS A 39 -2.76 33.68 -4.65
C HIS A 39 -2.17 32.36 -5.18
N PRO A 40 -2.83 31.20 -4.94
CA PRO A 40 -2.21 29.92 -5.24
C PRO A 40 -2.01 29.64 -6.74
N GLN A 41 -2.91 30.12 -7.60
CA GLN A 41 -2.79 29.90 -9.05
C GLN A 41 -1.59 30.63 -9.67
N GLU A 42 -1.23 31.79 -9.11
CA GLU A 42 -0.14 32.61 -9.62
C GLU A 42 1.21 32.20 -9.02
N LEU A 43 1.26 31.97 -7.71
CA LEU A 43 2.52 31.79 -6.98
C LEU A 43 3.01 30.35 -6.98
N MET A 44 2.11 29.37 -6.90
CA MET A 44 2.49 27.96 -6.75
C MET A 44 3.30 27.44 -7.94
N PRO A 45 2.91 27.66 -9.22
CA PRO A 45 3.70 27.13 -10.34
C PRO A 45 5.12 27.71 -10.40
N ALA A 46 5.28 28.97 -10.01
CA ALA A 46 6.55 29.69 -10.14
C ALA A 46 7.51 29.45 -8.97
N LEU A 47 7.00 29.25 -7.75
CA LEU A 47 7.81 29.16 -6.53
C LEU A 47 7.87 27.75 -5.93
N LEU A 48 7.13 26.78 -6.48
CA LEU A 48 7.09 25.43 -5.93
C LEU A 48 8.50 24.80 -5.79
N PRO A 49 9.38 24.84 -6.81
CA PRO A 49 10.72 24.26 -6.68
C PRO A 49 11.50 24.85 -5.51
N GLU A 50 11.55 26.18 -5.40
CA GLU A 50 12.28 26.90 -4.35
C GLU A 50 11.66 26.67 -2.96
N ILE A 51 10.34 26.52 -2.87
CA ILE A 51 9.68 26.18 -1.61
C ILE A 51 10.03 24.75 -1.20
N LEU A 52 10.02 23.78 -2.12
CA LEU A 52 10.35 22.38 -1.81
C LEU A 52 11.82 22.19 -1.41
N GLU A 53 12.73 23.04 -1.87
CA GLU A 53 14.13 23.08 -1.41
C GLU A 53 14.27 23.37 0.09
N LEU A 54 13.26 23.97 0.74
CA LEU A 54 13.27 24.17 2.19
C LEU A 54 13.38 22.84 2.96
N ARG A 55 13.14 21.69 2.31
CA ARG A 55 13.38 20.35 2.90
C ARG A 55 14.84 20.14 3.33
N LEU A 56 15.77 20.86 2.73
CA LEU A 56 17.21 20.77 3.00
C LEU A 56 17.64 21.67 4.18
N GLN A 57 16.75 22.54 4.66
CA GLN A 57 17.07 23.48 5.73
C GLN A 57 17.14 22.76 7.08
N PRO A 58 18.06 23.15 7.98
CA PRO A 58 18.24 22.50 9.26
C PRO A 58 17.07 22.74 10.23
N GLU A 59 16.34 23.84 10.09
CA GLU A 59 15.20 24.16 10.94
C GLU A 59 13.97 23.29 10.62
N SER A 60 13.51 22.54 11.61
CA SER A 60 12.35 21.65 11.47
C SER A 60 11.04 22.39 11.21
N ALA A 61 10.94 23.66 11.61
CA ALA A 61 9.77 24.49 11.34
C ALA A 61 9.55 24.69 9.82
N LEU A 62 10.63 24.90 9.07
CA LEU A 62 10.60 25.04 7.60
C LEU A 62 10.10 23.75 6.96
N ARG A 63 10.70 22.61 7.34
CA ARG A 63 10.35 21.29 6.80
C ARG A 63 8.92 20.85 7.16
N ARG A 64 8.43 21.23 8.36
CA ARG A 64 7.08 20.87 8.83
C ARG A 64 5.96 21.58 8.06
N VAL A 65 6.22 22.73 7.45
CA VAL A 65 5.24 23.49 6.63
C VAL A 65 5.05 22.85 5.25
N LEU A 66 6.05 22.15 4.73
CA LEU A 66 6.03 21.59 3.37
C LEU A 66 4.83 20.68 3.08
N PRO A 67 4.40 19.76 3.98
CA PRO A 67 3.20 18.98 3.72
C PRO A 67 1.92 19.82 3.59
N ASP A 68 1.81 20.97 4.27
CA ASP A 68 0.68 21.88 4.10
C ASP A 68 0.70 22.53 2.70
N VAL A 69 1.89 22.91 2.22
CA VAL A 69 2.07 23.45 0.86
C VAL A 69 1.75 22.39 -0.18
N ILE A 70 2.23 21.15 0.01
CA ILE A 70 1.93 20.01 -0.86
C ILE A 70 0.43 19.78 -0.94
N ASP A 71 -0.29 19.78 0.19
CA ASP A 71 -1.76 19.65 0.21
C ASP A 71 -2.45 20.80 -0.55
N GLY A 72 -1.85 22.00 -0.58
CA GLY A 72 -2.26 23.13 -1.41
C GLY A 72 -2.04 22.92 -2.90
N VAL A 73 -0.88 22.38 -3.30
CA VAL A 73 -0.57 22.04 -4.71
C VAL A 73 -1.62 21.11 -5.28
N LEU A 74 -2.09 20.12 -4.51
CA LEU A 74 -3.10 19.16 -4.95
C LEU A 74 -4.42 19.80 -5.39
N GLN A 75 -4.77 20.96 -4.82
CA GLN A 75 -6.03 21.65 -5.12
C GLN A 75 -5.93 22.55 -6.36
N VAL A 76 -4.73 22.97 -6.71
CA VAL A 76 -4.51 24.11 -7.63
C VAL A 76 -3.77 23.66 -8.88
N LEU A 77 -2.72 22.85 -8.72
CA LEU A 77 -1.82 22.43 -9.80
C LEU A 77 -1.39 20.97 -9.62
N PRO A 78 -2.29 19.98 -9.73
CA PRO A 78 -1.90 18.57 -9.67
C PRO A 78 -1.42 18.07 -11.04
N THR A 79 -0.38 18.67 -11.63
CA THR A 79 0.26 18.20 -12.87
C THR A 79 1.21 17.03 -12.58
N LEU A 80 1.61 16.27 -13.60
CA LEU A 80 2.55 15.16 -13.39
C LEU A 80 3.88 15.65 -12.77
N ASP A 81 4.42 16.75 -13.27
CA ASP A 81 5.68 17.34 -12.80
C ASP A 81 5.58 17.81 -11.33
N SER A 82 4.54 18.58 -10.99
CA SER A 82 4.36 19.05 -9.60
C SER A 82 4.16 17.89 -8.62
N LEU A 83 3.40 16.86 -9.04
CA LEU A 83 3.21 15.65 -8.24
C LEU A 83 4.53 14.89 -8.04
N LEU A 84 5.37 14.75 -9.08
CA LEU A 84 6.68 14.12 -8.94
C LEU A 84 7.55 14.87 -7.91
N GLN A 85 7.64 16.20 -8.02
CA GLN A 85 8.39 17.02 -7.06
C GLN A 85 7.85 16.87 -5.64
N CYS A 86 6.53 16.92 -5.45
CA CYS A 86 5.88 16.75 -4.16
C CYS A 86 6.11 15.34 -3.58
N LEU A 87 6.03 14.29 -4.39
CA LEU A 87 6.25 12.90 -3.98
C LEU A 87 7.68 12.68 -3.50
N MET A 88 8.67 13.18 -4.25
CA MET A 88 10.08 13.11 -3.87
C MET A 88 10.36 13.89 -2.58
N CYS A 89 9.76 15.07 -2.42
CA CYS A 89 9.88 15.87 -1.21
C CYS A 89 9.27 15.13 -0.01
N LEU A 90 8.01 14.70 -0.10
CA LEU A 90 7.29 14.05 0.98
C LEU A 90 7.94 12.74 1.43
N THR A 91 8.44 11.94 0.48
CA THR A 91 9.15 10.70 0.79
C THR A 91 10.43 10.97 1.59
N GLY A 92 11.15 12.05 1.28
CA GLY A 92 12.28 12.50 2.09
C GLY A 92 11.87 12.92 3.51
N LEU A 93 10.73 13.61 3.65
CA LEU A 93 10.20 14.05 4.94
C LEU A 93 9.68 12.90 5.83
N LEU A 94 9.29 11.75 5.24
CA LEU A 94 8.95 10.55 6.01
C LEU A 94 10.17 9.93 6.72
N ALA A 95 11.38 10.22 6.24
CA ALA A 95 12.64 9.83 6.87
C ALA A 95 13.26 10.94 7.74
N ASP A 96 12.52 12.01 8.03
CA ASP A 96 13.04 13.15 8.80
C ASP A 96 13.40 12.74 10.25
N PRO A 97 14.51 13.27 10.81
CA PRO A 97 14.86 13.01 12.22
C PRO A 97 13.82 13.55 13.21
N VAL A 98 13.01 14.54 12.82
CA VAL A 98 12.03 15.19 13.70
C VAL A 98 10.65 14.55 13.52
N ALA A 99 10.18 13.85 14.55
CA ALA A 99 8.90 13.14 14.49
C ALA A 99 7.68 14.02 14.19
N ALA A 100 7.70 15.31 14.54
CA ALA A 100 6.62 16.23 14.18
C ALA A 100 6.52 16.44 12.66
N VAL A 101 7.66 16.42 11.95
CA VAL A 101 7.72 16.51 10.49
C VAL A 101 7.21 15.19 9.89
N VAL A 102 7.73 14.04 10.35
CA VAL A 102 7.29 12.71 9.90
C VAL A 102 5.78 12.53 10.07
N ARG A 103 5.25 12.92 11.23
CA ARG A 103 3.81 12.84 11.52
C ARG A 103 2.99 13.65 10.52
N ARG A 104 3.37 14.91 10.25
CA ARG A 104 2.63 15.77 9.33
C ARG A 104 2.77 15.30 7.88
N ALA A 105 3.95 14.80 7.50
CA ALA A 105 4.19 14.18 6.19
C ALA A 105 3.31 12.93 6.00
N ALA A 106 3.24 12.05 7.00
CA ALA A 106 2.37 10.87 6.96
C ALA A 106 0.87 11.21 6.82
N GLN A 107 0.43 12.35 7.36
CA GLN A 107 -0.95 12.84 7.20
C GLN A 107 -1.24 13.35 5.77
N SER A 108 -0.25 13.94 5.10
CA SER A 108 -0.36 14.42 3.71
C SER A 108 -0.12 13.30 2.68
N ALA A 109 0.48 12.18 3.10
CA ALA A 109 0.79 11.03 2.25
C ALA A 109 -0.43 10.48 1.51
N HIS A 110 -1.55 10.27 2.20
CA HIS A 110 -2.74 9.69 1.55
C HIS A 110 -3.35 10.61 0.47
N PRO A 111 -3.63 11.90 0.72
CA PRO A 111 -4.06 12.84 -0.32
C PRO A 111 -3.14 12.87 -1.54
N LEU A 112 -1.83 12.95 -1.33
CA LEU A 112 -0.84 13.00 -2.42
C LEU A 112 -0.81 11.69 -3.21
N PHE A 113 -0.78 10.54 -2.53
CA PHE A 113 -0.78 9.23 -3.17
C PHE A 113 -2.05 8.99 -4.00
N ARG A 114 -3.19 9.41 -3.47
CA ARG A 114 -4.48 9.39 -4.17
C ARG A 114 -4.46 10.25 -5.43
N ALA A 115 -3.95 11.47 -5.34
CA ALA A 115 -3.85 12.38 -6.49
C ALA A 115 -2.90 11.82 -7.55
N ALA A 116 -1.75 11.27 -7.16
CA ALA A 116 -0.79 10.64 -8.06
C ALA A 116 -1.40 9.45 -8.81
N LEU A 117 -2.06 8.53 -8.09
CA LEU A 117 -2.75 7.38 -8.70
C LEU A 117 -3.78 7.83 -9.74
N VAL A 118 -4.64 8.79 -9.39
CA VAL A 118 -5.70 9.27 -10.29
C VAL A 118 -5.11 10.03 -11.47
N ARG A 119 -4.10 10.89 -11.24
CA ARG A 119 -3.47 11.65 -12.32
C ARG A 119 -2.78 10.71 -13.31
N VAL A 120 -1.99 9.75 -12.85
CA VAL A 120 -1.33 8.76 -13.73
C VAL A 120 -2.41 7.99 -14.50
N ALA A 121 -3.42 7.45 -13.79
CA ALA A 121 -4.45 6.62 -14.40
C ALA A 121 -5.32 7.32 -15.46
N LEU A 122 -5.51 8.64 -15.33
CA LEU A 122 -6.33 9.43 -16.24
C LEU A 122 -5.52 10.19 -17.28
N THR A 123 -4.18 10.13 -17.22
CA THR A 123 -3.35 10.72 -18.27
C THR A 123 -3.36 9.79 -19.48
N PRO A 124 -3.60 10.29 -20.71
CA PRO A 124 -3.58 9.47 -21.91
C PRO A 124 -2.26 8.71 -22.07
N LEU A 125 -2.32 7.47 -22.54
CA LEU A 125 -1.14 6.59 -22.67
C LEU A 125 -0.02 7.16 -23.55
N ASP A 126 -0.40 7.93 -24.58
CA ASP A 126 0.54 8.56 -25.50
C ASP A 126 1.16 9.86 -24.94
N ALA A 127 0.58 10.39 -23.85
CA ALA A 127 1.04 11.63 -23.24
C ALA A 127 2.11 11.35 -22.18
N GLU A 128 3.37 11.61 -22.51
CA GLU A 128 4.52 11.58 -21.58
C GLU A 128 4.67 10.27 -20.78
N PRO A 129 4.77 9.09 -21.43
CA PRO A 129 4.80 7.79 -20.74
C PRO A 129 5.97 7.64 -19.76
N ALA A 130 7.11 8.26 -20.07
CA ALA A 130 8.27 8.29 -19.18
C ALA A 130 7.99 9.05 -17.87
N LEU A 131 7.31 10.19 -17.94
CA LEU A 131 6.98 10.99 -16.76
C LEU A 131 5.89 10.30 -15.92
N GLN A 132 4.89 9.68 -16.55
CA GLN A 132 3.92 8.86 -15.85
C GLN A 132 4.57 7.73 -15.05
N ALA A 133 5.53 7.02 -15.66
CA ALA A 133 6.27 5.96 -15.01
C ALA A 133 7.10 6.48 -13.82
N GLN A 134 7.77 7.64 -13.97
CA GLN A 134 8.53 8.27 -12.88
C GLN A 134 7.64 8.71 -11.72
N VAL A 135 6.50 9.34 -12.00
CA VAL A 135 5.51 9.75 -10.99
C VAL A 135 5.00 8.54 -10.24
N TRP A 136 4.65 7.47 -10.95
CA TRP A 136 4.19 6.25 -10.31
C TRP A 136 5.28 5.60 -9.47
N GLU A 137 6.51 5.49 -9.98
CA GLU A 137 7.62 4.92 -9.22
C GLU A 137 7.90 5.72 -7.93
N ALA A 138 7.87 7.05 -8.01
CA ALA A 138 7.98 7.91 -6.83
C ALA A 138 6.80 7.70 -5.85
N ALA A 139 5.59 7.47 -6.36
CA ALA A 139 4.41 7.17 -5.55
C ALA A 139 4.52 5.81 -4.84
N ARG A 140 5.04 4.78 -5.52
CA ARG A 140 5.25 3.42 -5.00
C ARG A 140 6.30 3.35 -3.87
N ALA A 141 7.22 4.32 -3.81
CA ALA A 141 8.18 4.41 -2.70
C ALA A 141 7.52 4.83 -1.37
N MET A 142 6.35 5.48 -1.43
CA MET A 142 5.72 6.07 -0.25
C MET A 142 5.25 5.04 0.80
N PRO A 143 4.59 3.91 0.45
CA PRO A 143 4.31 2.85 1.41
C PRO A 143 5.56 2.33 2.13
N ALA A 144 6.70 2.18 1.45
CA ALA A 144 7.94 1.76 2.10
C ALA A 144 8.43 2.79 3.12
N GLY A 145 8.36 4.09 2.80
CA GLY A 145 8.65 5.19 3.72
C GLY A 145 7.73 5.21 4.94
N LEU A 146 6.42 4.98 4.74
CA LEU A 146 5.44 4.86 5.83
C LEU A 146 5.71 3.64 6.71
N ALA A 147 6.09 2.50 6.11
CA ALA A 147 6.48 1.31 6.86
C ALA A 147 7.73 1.52 7.72
N ALA A 148 8.74 2.21 7.16
CA ALA A 148 9.90 2.62 7.93
C ALA A 148 9.51 3.53 9.11
N GLY A 149 8.74 4.59 8.85
CA GLY A 149 8.29 5.53 9.88
C GLY A 149 7.43 4.87 10.97
N ALA A 150 6.58 3.90 10.62
CA ALA A 150 5.79 3.12 11.57
C ALA A 150 6.67 2.30 12.55
N ARG A 151 7.85 1.86 12.10
CA ARG A 151 8.81 1.10 12.92
C ARG A 151 9.76 1.99 13.72
N SER A 152 10.30 3.05 13.10
CA SER A 152 11.47 3.77 13.61
C SER A 152 11.20 5.17 14.14
N ALA A 153 10.03 5.77 13.89
CA ALA A 153 9.79 7.15 14.33
C ALA A 153 9.93 7.29 15.85
N SER A 154 10.46 8.42 16.33
CA SER A 154 10.78 8.61 17.75
C SER A 154 9.56 8.82 18.66
N THR A 155 8.37 9.06 18.10
CA THR A 155 7.13 9.24 18.87
C THR A 155 6.00 8.34 18.38
N ASP A 156 5.15 7.89 19.29
CA ASP A 156 4.00 7.04 18.97
C ASP A 156 3.01 7.73 18.04
N ALA A 157 2.81 9.05 18.21
CA ALA A 157 1.92 9.80 17.33
C ALA A 157 2.37 9.78 15.87
N ALA A 158 3.69 9.82 15.62
CA ALA A 158 4.25 9.67 14.28
C ALA A 158 4.13 8.23 13.77
N ARG A 159 4.46 7.23 14.59
CA ARG A 159 4.32 5.80 14.23
C ARG A 159 2.89 5.45 13.85
N VAL A 160 1.92 5.87 14.67
CA VAL A 160 0.48 5.66 14.43
C VAL A 160 0.04 6.36 13.14
N SER A 161 0.49 7.59 12.88
CA SER A 161 0.14 8.30 11.65
C SER A 161 0.68 7.59 10.40
N CYS A 162 1.91 7.05 10.47
CA CYS A 162 2.48 6.26 9.40
C CYS A 162 1.71 4.95 9.15
N LEU A 163 1.34 4.24 10.23
CA LEU A 163 0.53 3.02 10.15
C LEU A 163 -0.85 3.30 9.53
N ARG A 164 -1.50 4.41 9.87
CA ARG A 164 -2.76 4.84 9.24
C ARG A 164 -2.57 5.19 7.76
N GLY A 165 -1.41 5.75 7.40
CA GLY A 165 -1.02 5.94 6.01
C GLY A 165 -0.94 4.60 5.24
N LEU A 166 -0.32 3.57 5.83
CA LEU A 166 -0.24 2.22 5.22
C LEU A 166 -1.62 1.58 5.05
N GLU A 167 -2.47 1.65 6.07
CA GLU A 167 -3.86 1.19 5.99
C GLU A 167 -4.58 1.88 4.83
N SER A 168 -4.45 3.20 4.73
CA SER A 168 -5.09 3.98 3.66
C SER A 168 -4.53 3.65 2.27
N ALA A 169 -3.22 3.37 2.17
CA ALA A 169 -2.59 2.94 0.93
C ALA A 169 -3.10 1.56 0.49
N ALA A 170 -3.18 0.59 1.39
CA ALA A 170 -3.72 -0.74 1.09
C ALA A 170 -5.18 -0.67 0.61
N LEU A 171 -6.02 0.15 1.25
CA LEU A 171 -7.41 0.37 0.83
C LEU A 171 -7.53 1.04 -0.54
N LEU A 172 -6.65 2.02 -0.83
CA LEU A 172 -6.62 2.74 -2.08
C LEU A 172 -6.21 1.84 -3.25
N LEU A 173 -5.12 1.09 -3.08
CA LEU A 173 -4.57 0.21 -4.12
C LEU A 173 -5.46 -1.00 -4.42
N SER A 174 -6.19 -1.49 -3.43
CA SER A 174 -7.16 -2.57 -3.59
C SER A 174 -8.56 -2.10 -4.00
N ALA A 175 -8.75 -0.81 -4.27
CA ALA A 175 -10.06 -0.28 -4.67
C ALA A 175 -10.44 -0.75 -6.09
N GLU A 176 -11.70 -1.15 -6.26
CA GLU A 176 -12.23 -1.53 -7.56
C GLU A 176 -12.28 -0.35 -8.54
N ARG A 177 -12.48 0.86 -8.00
CA ARG A 177 -12.58 2.11 -8.76
C ARG A 177 -11.57 3.13 -8.26
N LEU A 178 -11.05 3.92 -9.18
CA LEU A 178 -10.27 5.12 -8.87
C LEU A 178 -11.17 6.09 -8.09
N PRO A 179 -10.67 6.68 -7.00
CA PRO A 179 -11.47 7.59 -6.20
C PRO A 179 -11.64 8.94 -6.93
N ALA A 180 -12.73 9.66 -6.65
CA ALA A 180 -12.89 11.04 -7.08
C ALA A 180 -11.81 11.92 -6.43
N VAL A 181 -11.17 12.83 -7.14
CA VAL A 181 -10.20 13.78 -6.55
C VAL A 181 -10.54 15.17 -7.09
N PRO A 182 -10.83 16.15 -6.24
CA PRO A 182 -11.11 17.52 -6.68
C PRO A 182 -10.01 18.04 -7.63
N GLY A 183 -10.39 18.64 -8.76
CA GLY A 183 -9.45 19.12 -9.78
C GLY A 183 -8.90 18.05 -10.73
N LEU A 184 -9.06 16.76 -10.43
CA LEU A 184 -8.60 15.65 -11.28
C LEU A 184 -9.75 14.79 -11.84
N SER A 185 -10.63 14.33 -10.95
CA SER A 185 -11.76 13.47 -11.28
C SER A 185 -12.98 13.84 -10.44
N PRO A 186 -14.08 14.31 -11.05
CA PRO A 186 -15.28 14.72 -10.31
C PRO A 186 -16.04 13.55 -9.69
N ALA A 187 -15.82 12.32 -10.17
CA ALA A 187 -16.50 11.12 -9.71
C ALA A 187 -15.53 9.91 -9.67
N PRO A 188 -15.89 8.81 -8.97
CA PRO A 188 -15.12 7.58 -9.04
C PRO A 188 -15.09 7.03 -10.46
N ALA A 189 -13.91 6.67 -10.96
CA ALA A 189 -13.70 6.22 -12.33
C ALA A 189 -13.20 4.77 -12.39
N ALA A 190 -13.43 4.08 -13.50
CA ALA A 190 -12.79 2.79 -13.74
C ALA A 190 -11.33 3.01 -14.14
N LEU A 191 -10.43 2.13 -13.68
CA LEU A 191 -9.07 2.07 -14.21
C LEU A 191 -9.14 1.57 -15.67
N PRO A 192 -8.48 2.23 -16.64
CA PRO A 192 -8.39 1.74 -18.01
C PRO A 192 -7.80 0.32 -18.04
N ALA A 193 -8.39 -0.59 -18.83
CA ALA A 193 -8.01 -2.00 -18.83
C ALA A 193 -6.57 -2.24 -19.32
N SER A 194 -6.10 -1.43 -20.27
CA SER A 194 -4.79 -1.56 -20.94
C SER A 194 -3.85 -0.40 -20.58
N HIS A 195 -3.65 -0.14 -19.28
CA HIS A 195 -2.75 0.93 -18.84
C HIS A 195 -1.30 0.44 -18.74
N ALA A 196 -0.36 1.09 -19.45
CA ALA A 196 1.04 0.67 -19.53
C ALA A 196 1.77 0.68 -18.17
N VAL A 197 1.50 1.70 -17.33
CA VAL A 197 2.11 1.85 -16.00
C VAL A 197 1.32 1.15 -14.88
N LEU A 198 -0.01 1.26 -14.90
CA LEU A 198 -0.89 0.80 -13.82
C LEU A 198 -1.63 -0.49 -14.20
N THR A 199 -1.11 -1.64 -13.77
CA THR A 199 -1.82 -2.92 -13.95
C THR A 199 -2.61 -3.28 -12.70
N ARG A 200 -3.79 -3.90 -12.86
CA ARG A 200 -4.59 -4.40 -11.73
C ARG A 200 -3.80 -5.39 -10.86
N ALA A 201 -3.01 -6.26 -11.50
CA ALA A 201 -2.14 -7.20 -10.82
C ALA A 201 -1.04 -6.48 -10.01
N GLY A 202 -0.39 -5.47 -10.59
CA GLY A 202 0.63 -4.67 -9.89
C GLY A 202 0.05 -3.93 -8.69
N LEU A 203 -1.11 -3.27 -8.85
CA LEU A 203 -1.81 -2.61 -7.75
C LEU A 203 -2.18 -3.59 -6.63
N ALA A 204 -2.66 -4.79 -6.98
CA ALA A 204 -2.99 -5.82 -6.00
C ALA A 204 -1.74 -6.33 -5.24
N GLN A 205 -0.61 -6.49 -5.92
CA GLN A 205 0.67 -6.88 -5.30
C GLN A 205 1.16 -5.82 -4.31
N GLU A 206 1.06 -4.54 -4.66
CA GLU A 206 1.44 -3.45 -3.76
C GLU A 206 0.48 -3.30 -2.58
N ALA A 207 -0.81 -3.52 -2.81
CA ALA A 207 -1.81 -3.53 -1.75
C ALA A 207 -1.53 -4.66 -0.73
N ASP A 208 -1.18 -5.86 -1.22
CA ASP A 208 -0.76 -6.98 -0.36
C ASP A 208 0.55 -6.67 0.38
N ALA A 209 1.52 -6.01 -0.27
CA ALA A 209 2.75 -5.58 0.40
C ALA A 209 2.45 -4.61 1.57
N ALA A 210 1.59 -3.61 1.36
CA ALA A 210 1.16 -2.71 2.44
C ALA A 210 0.40 -3.45 3.55
N ALA A 211 -0.47 -4.40 3.21
CA ALA A 211 -1.18 -5.23 4.19
C ALA A 211 -0.22 -6.16 4.98
N ARG A 212 0.85 -6.66 4.37
CA ARG A 212 1.90 -7.44 5.06
C ARG A 212 2.63 -6.62 6.11
N GLU A 213 2.91 -5.35 5.82
CA GLU A 213 3.52 -4.42 6.78
C GLU A 213 2.61 -4.20 7.99
N VAL A 214 1.29 -4.00 7.77
CA VAL A 214 0.31 -3.92 8.87
C VAL A 214 0.29 -5.22 9.68
N ALA A 215 0.27 -6.37 9.03
CA ALA A 215 0.31 -7.68 9.69
C ALA A 215 1.61 -7.90 10.49
N ALA A 216 2.74 -7.34 10.05
CA ALA A 216 4.01 -7.40 10.78
C ALA A 216 3.93 -6.61 12.08
N VAL A 217 3.39 -5.40 12.05
CA VAL A 217 3.18 -4.58 13.25
C VAL A 217 2.21 -5.26 14.23
N VAL A 218 1.14 -5.89 13.74
CA VAL A 218 0.20 -6.65 14.59
C VAL A 218 0.90 -7.81 15.28
N ARG A 219 1.75 -8.57 14.59
CA ARG A 219 2.45 -9.72 15.19
C ARG A 219 3.34 -9.31 16.36
N THR A 220 3.90 -8.10 16.33
CA THR A 220 4.77 -7.55 17.38
C THR A 220 4.04 -6.57 18.31
N CYS A 221 2.69 -6.54 18.33
CA CYS A 221 1.95 -5.53 19.08
C CYS A 221 2.13 -5.63 20.60
N ASP A 222 2.49 -6.80 21.13
CA ASP A 222 2.74 -7.00 22.56
C ASP A 222 3.97 -6.21 23.06
N ALA A 223 4.92 -5.94 22.16
CA ALA A 223 6.10 -5.12 22.44
C ALA A 223 5.90 -3.63 22.06
N ALA A 224 4.75 -3.29 21.47
CA ALA A 224 4.47 -1.94 21.01
C ALA A 224 3.76 -1.11 22.11
N PRO A 225 3.95 0.22 22.12
CA PRO A 225 3.19 1.10 22.99
C PRO A 225 1.69 0.96 22.77
N GLY A 226 0.88 1.08 23.84
CA GLY A 226 -0.57 0.84 23.81
C GLY A 226 -1.31 1.48 22.63
N PRO A 227 -1.14 2.80 22.36
CA PRO A 227 -1.79 3.46 21.21
C PRO A 227 -1.41 2.86 19.85
N MET A 228 -0.15 2.42 19.70
CA MET A 228 0.35 1.79 18.48
C MET A 228 -0.23 0.38 18.31
N ALA A 229 -0.22 -0.42 19.37
CA ALA A 229 -0.81 -1.75 19.38
C ALA A 229 -2.31 -1.70 19.06
N GLU A 230 -3.04 -0.78 19.69
CA GLU A 230 -4.46 -0.56 19.40
C GLU A 230 -4.71 -0.12 17.95
N ALA A 231 -3.89 0.79 17.42
CA ALA A 231 -4.02 1.24 16.04
C ALA A 231 -3.79 0.09 15.05
N ALA A 232 -2.80 -0.77 15.30
CA ALA A 232 -2.50 -1.94 14.44
C ALA A 232 -3.63 -2.96 14.43
N LEU A 233 -4.17 -3.29 15.61
CA LEU A 233 -5.29 -4.23 15.74
C LEU A 233 -6.54 -3.70 15.03
N ARG A 234 -6.87 -2.41 15.20
CA ARG A 234 -8.00 -1.78 14.51
C ARG A 234 -7.79 -1.74 13.00
N ALA A 235 -6.60 -1.37 12.53
CA ALA A 235 -6.28 -1.33 11.11
C ALA A 235 -6.40 -2.71 10.46
N ALA A 236 -5.92 -3.76 11.12
CA ALA A 236 -6.06 -5.14 10.61
C ALA A 236 -7.52 -5.60 10.56
N GLY A 237 -8.33 -5.32 11.58
CA GLY A 237 -9.77 -5.62 11.55
C GLY A 237 -10.51 -4.85 10.46
N ALA A 238 -10.20 -3.56 10.30
CA ALA A 238 -10.78 -2.71 9.26
C ALA A 238 -10.41 -3.20 7.85
N LEU A 239 -9.13 -3.47 7.58
CA LEU A 239 -8.66 -3.98 6.29
C LEU A 239 -9.28 -5.34 5.95
N ALA A 240 -9.26 -6.28 6.90
CA ALA A 240 -9.81 -7.62 6.68
C ALA A 240 -11.31 -7.60 6.36
N THR A 241 -12.06 -6.63 6.89
CA THR A 241 -13.50 -6.53 6.64
C THR A 241 -13.87 -5.69 5.42
N GLN A 242 -13.16 -4.60 5.17
CA GLN A 242 -13.39 -3.78 3.96
C GLN A 242 -12.86 -4.47 2.70
N ARG A 243 -11.83 -5.32 2.83
CA ARG A 243 -11.16 -6.03 1.75
C ARG A 243 -10.89 -7.48 2.16
N PRO A 244 -11.90 -8.37 2.02
CA PRO A 244 -11.84 -9.75 2.49
C PRO A 244 -10.69 -10.60 1.90
N HIS A 245 -10.13 -10.23 0.75
CA HIS A 245 -8.96 -10.90 0.19
C HIS A 245 -7.69 -10.75 1.05
N PHE A 246 -7.62 -9.79 1.98
CA PHE A 246 -6.53 -9.70 2.95
C PHE A 246 -6.72 -10.60 4.19
N MET A 247 -7.88 -11.24 4.35
CA MET A 247 -8.15 -12.10 5.52
C MET A 247 -7.09 -13.20 5.73
N PRO A 248 -6.61 -13.92 4.70
CA PRO A 248 -5.56 -14.93 4.87
C PRO A 248 -4.25 -14.40 5.44
N ARG A 249 -4.00 -13.09 5.37
CA ARG A 249 -2.82 -12.45 5.94
C ARG A 249 -3.09 -11.88 7.33
N LEU A 250 -4.21 -11.16 7.48
CA LEU A 250 -4.50 -10.37 8.67
C LEU A 250 -5.11 -11.18 9.80
N VAL A 251 -5.99 -12.14 9.49
CA VAL A 251 -6.67 -12.94 10.52
C VAL A 251 -5.68 -13.84 11.27
N PRO A 252 -4.74 -14.56 10.61
CA PRO A 252 -3.71 -15.30 11.34
C PRO A 252 -2.87 -14.43 12.28
N ALA A 253 -2.55 -13.19 11.87
CA ALA A 253 -1.83 -12.26 12.74
C ALA A 253 -2.64 -11.92 13.99
N LEU A 254 -3.93 -11.59 13.86
CA LEU A 254 -4.84 -11.33 14.99
C LEU A 254 -5.01 -12.56 15.90
N LEU A 255 -5.19 -13.75 15.31
CA LEU A 255 -5.32 -15.01 16.06
C LEU A 255 -4.04 -15.35 16.82
N SER A 256 -2.86 -15.06 16.25
CA SER A 256 -1.59 -15.27 16.94
C SER A 256 -1.45 -14.42 18.20
N VAL A 257 -1.94 -13.18 18.17
CA VAL A 257 -1.97 -12.30 19.35
C VAL A 257 -2.96 -12.85 20.37
N ALA A 258 -4.17 -13.25 19.94
CA ALA A 258 -5.18 -13.81 20.83
C ALA A 258 -4.71 -15.10 21.53
N ALA A 259 -4.05 -16.00 20.81
CA ALA A 259 -3.51 -17.24 21.36
C ALA A 259 -2.48 -16.98 22.47
N ARG A 260 -1.58 -15.99 22.26
CA ARG A 260 -0.58 -15.59 23.28
C ARG A 260 -1.23 -14.98 24.53
N GLN A 261 -2.39 -14.34 24.40
CA GLN A 261 -3.13 -13.83 25.55
C GLN A 261 -3.90 -14.94 26.28
N ALA A 262 -4.38 -15.96 25.57
CA ALA A 262 -5.12 -17.08 26.15
C ALA A 262 -4.23 -18.02 26.97
N THR A 263 -3.01 -18.33 26.50
CA THR A 263 -2.05 -19.16 27.25
C THR A 263 -1.70 -18.57 28.62
N MET A 264 -1.72 -17.25 28.75
CA MET A 264 -1.43 -16.54 30.00
C MET A 264 -2.55 -16.66 31.03
N VAL A 265 -3.83 -16.71 30.61
CA VAL A 265 -4.97 -16.85 31.53
C VAL A 265 -4.99 -18.26 32.15
N GLY A 266 -4.57 -19.28 31.39
CA GLY A 266 -4.47 -20.67 31.86
C GLY A 266 -3.38 -20.88 32.92
N GLU A 267 -2.20 -20.28 32.75
CA GLU A 267 -1.09 -20.43 33.71
C GLU A 267 -1.38 -19.72 35.05
N THR A 268 -2.11 -18.60 35.05
CA THR A 268 -2.52 -17.92 36.29
C THR A 268 -3.63 -18.65 37.08
N ALA A 269 -4.37 -19.55 36.44
CA ALA A 269 -5.46 -20.30 37.09
C ALA A 269 -4.98 -21.59 37.80
N THR A 270 -3.74 -22.04 37.56
CA THR A 270 -3.21 -23.30 38.12
C THR A 270 -2.35 -23.14 39.38
N THR A 271 -2.14 -21.93 39.90
CA THR A 271 -1.30 -21.68 41.09
C THR A 271 -2.04 -21.22 42.35
N SER A 272 -3.32 -21.54 42.50
CA SER A 272 -4.05 -21.34 43.76
C SER A 272 -4.73 -22.63 44.21
N GLY A 273 -3.96 -23.48 44.90
CA GLY A 273 -4.39 -24.68 45.62
C GLY A 273 -3.35 -25.03 46.69
N ASP A 274 -3.76 -24.93 47.95
CA ASP A 274 -2.98 -24.89 49.20
C ASP A 274 -2.01 -26.05 49.52
N GLY A 275 -0.97 -25.74 50.32
CA GLY A 275 -0.57 -26.58 51.46
C GLY A 275 0.92 -26.77 51.78
N GLY A 276 1.44 -26.05 52.78
CA GLY A 276 2.22 -26.68 53.88
C GLY A 276 3.77 -26.68 53.90
N THR A 277 4.31 -25.87 54.83
CA THR A 277 5.47 -26.12 55.74
C THR A 277 6.93 -26.14 55.24
N ALA A 278 7.64 -25.05 55.62
CA ALA A 278 9.02 -24.87 56.10
C ALA A 278 10.09 -25.98 55.94
N ALA A 279 11.23 -25.66 55.31
CA ALA A 279 12.53 -25.38 55.98
C ALA A 279 13.67 -25.17 54.94
N THR A 280 14.61 -24.31 55.33
CA THR A 280 15.77 -23.74 54.62
C THR A 280 16.96 -24.67 54.34
N THR A 281 17.92 -24.11 53.55
CA THR A 281 19.30 -24.52 53.17
C THR A 281 19.42 -25.49 51.98
N GLU A 282 20.25 -25.30 50.94
CA GLU A 282 21.50 -24.54 50.80
C GLU A 282 21.87 -24.33 49.30
N SER A 283 22.54 -23.21 49.02
CA SER A 283 23.54 -22.89 47.98
C SER A 283 23.61 -23.67 46.64
N GLY A 284 23.54 -22.92 45.53
CA GLY A 284 24.03 -23.35 44.21
C GLY A 284 23.67 -22.38 43.10
N THR A 285 24.52 -21.38 42.85
CA THR A 285 24.49 -20.55 41.62
C THR A 285 24.59 -21.44 40.37
N PRO A 286 23.82 -21.17 39.31
CA PRO A 286 24.45 -20.44 38.20
C PRO A 286 23.52 -19.47 37.42
N THR A 287 24.11 -18.34 37.01
CA THR A 287 23.93 -17.61 35.75
C THR A 287 22.52 -17.40 35.13
N ALA A 288 22.15 -16.13 35.06
CA ALA A 288 21.55 -15.45 33.90
C ALA A 288 20.28 -16.07 33.27
N ARG A 289 19.12 -15.64 33.76
CA ARG A 289 17.96 -15.25 32.95
C ARG A 289 16.95 -14.55 33.86
N ASP A 290 17.06 -13.24 33.93
CA ASP A 290 16.00 -12.39 34.45
C ASP A 290 15.30 -11.73 33.26
N ASP A 291 14.02 -11.42 33.44
CA ASP A 291 13.09 -10.76 32.51
C ASP A 291 12.28 -11.63 31.53
N GLY A 292 11.71 -12.73 32.05
CA GLY A 292 10.46 -13.31 31.53
C GLY A 292 9.22 -12.56 32.03
N LYS A 293 9.17 -11.21 31.93
CA LYS A 293 7.94 -10.45 32.22
C LYS A 293 6.93 -10.70 31.10
N SER A 294 6.08 -11.71 31.30
CA SER A 294 4.89 -11.97 30.51
C SER A 294 3.91 -10.81 30.65
N VAL A 295 4.00 -9.82 29.76
CA VAL A 295 3.14 -8.64 29.74
C VAL A 295 1.75 -9.04 29.24
N THR A 296 0.78 -9.12 30.15
CA THR A 296 -0.63 -9.13 29.77
C THR A 296 -0.95 -7.83 29.02
N LEU A 297 -1.64 -7.93 27.88
CA LEU A 297 -1.99 -6.72 27.12
C LEU A 297 -2.81 -5.76 27.98
N PRO A 298 -2.57 -4.44 27.88
CA PRO A 298 -3.41 -3.44 28.51
C PRO A 298 -4.90 -3.64 28.15
N PRO A 299 -5.83 -3.31 29.05
CA PRO A 299 -7.26 -3.58 28.85
C PRO A 299 -7.81 -2.92 27.57
N ALA A 300 -7.32 -1.73 27.23
CA ALA A 300 -7.70 -1.04 26.00
C ALA A 300 -7.22 -1.76 24.72
N THR A 301 -6.01 -2.33 24.75
CA THR A 301 -5.45 -3.13 23.64
C THR A 301 -6.17 -4.47 23.51
N ARG A 302 -6.50 -5.14 24.62
CA ARG A 302 -7.35 -6.34 24.61
C ARG A 302 -8.72 -6.04 24.02
N LYS A 303 -9.35 -4.93 24.41
CA LYS A 303 -10.63 -4.47 23.83
C LYS A 303 -10.51 -4.22 22.32
N ALA A 304 -9.40 -3.64 21.86
CA ALA A 304 -9.14 -3.44 20.43
C ALA A 304 -9.00 -4.76 19.67
N LEU A 305 -8.32 -5.77 20.26
CA LEU A 305 -8.20 -7.12 19.68
C LEU A 305 -9.56 -7.81 19.58
N THR A 306 -10.34 -7.81 20.66
CA THR A 306 -11.71 -8.38 20.68
C THR A 306 -12.60 -7.67 19.66
N ALA A 307 -12.53 -6.34 19.56
CA ALA A 307 -13.29 -5.58 18.57
C ALA A 307 -12.89 -5.94 17.13
N ALA A 308 -11.60 -6.08 16.84
CA ALA A 308 -11.10 -6.46 15.52
C ALA A 308 -11.58 -7.87 15.12
N LEU A 309 -11.48 -8.84 16.02
CA LEU A 309 -11.97 -10.21 15.81
C LEU A 309 -13.49 -10.25 15.64
N ALA A 310 -14.24 -9.52 16.48
CA ALA A 310 -15.69 -9.41 16.34
C ALA A 310 -16.10 -8.75 15.01
N GLN A 311 -15.33 -7.78 14.53
CA GLN A 311 -15.55 -7.16 13.22
C GLN A 311 -15.37 -8.18 12.09
N VAL A 312 -14.26 -8.95 12.11
CA VAL A 312 -14.02 -10.05 11.16
C VAL A 312 -15.16 -11.07 11.20
N ARG A 313 -15.64 -11.44 12.39
CA ARG A 313 -16.72 -12.41 12.57
C ARG A 313 -18.07 -11.98 11.99
N ARG A 314 -18.33 -10.67 11.99
CA ARG A 314 -19.54 -10.05 11.42
C ARG A 314 -19.47 -9.86 9.91
N CYS A 315 -18.31 -10.11 9.29
CA CYS A 315 -18.18 -10.01 7.84
C CYS A 315 -19.01 -11.11 7.17
N THR A 316 -19.90 -10.72 6.26
CA THR A 316 -20.80 -11.62 5.52
C THR A 316 -20.17 -12.20 4.25
N HIS A 317 -18.94 -11.82 3.94
CA HIS A 317 -18.25 -12.28 2.73
C HIS A 317 -17.92 -13.79 2.82
N PRO A 318 -18.04 -14.58 1.73
CA PRO A 318 -17.79 -16.03 1.76
C PRO A 318 -16.39 -16.39 2.26
N LEU A 319 -15.37 -15.59 1.92
CA LEU A 319 -14.00 -15.78 2.44
C LEU A 319 -13.90 -15.72 3.98
N ALA A 320 -14.83 -15.03 4.65
CA ALA A 320 -14.87 -14.96 6.11
C ALA A 320 -15.33 -16.27 6.76
N ALA A 321 -16.11 -17.10 6.05
CA ALA A 321 -16.65 -18.35 6.58
C ALA A 321 -15.55 -19.33 7.00
N ALA A 322 -14.43 -19.37 6.25
CA ALA A 322 -13.26 -20.20 6.57
C ALA A 322 -12.61 -19.83 7.92
N TRP A 323 -12.82 -18.60 8.39
CA TRP A 323 -12.23 -18.07 9.62
C TRP A 323 -13.18 -18.10 10.82
N ALA A 324 -14.49 -18.23 10.59
CA ALA A 324 -15.53 -18.09 11.61
C ALA A 324 -15.27 -18.94 12.86
N ARG A 325 -15.02 -20.25 12.70
CA ARG A 325 -14.76 -21.17 13.82
C ARG A 325 -13.49 -20.80 14.61
N LYS A 326 -12.43 -20.38 13.91
CA LYS A 326 -11.15 -20.00 14.53
C LYS A 326 -11.31 -18.69 15.33
N VAL A 327 -12.07 -17.75 14.78
CA VAL A 327 -12.37 -16.46 15.42
C VAL A 327 -13.29 -16.64 16.62
N ASP A 328 -14.34 -17.46 16.51
CA ASP A 328 -15.26 -17.77 17.61
C ASP A 328 -14.52 -18.41 18.79
N ARG A 329 -13.63 -19.37 18.51
CA ARG A 329 -12.75 -19.96 19.52
C ARG A 329 -11.86 -18.91 20.20
N ALA A 330 -11.17 -18.08 19.42
CA ALA A 330 -10.32 -17.04 19.97
C ALA A 330 -11.09 -16.00 20.82
N LEU A 331 -12.33 -15.68 20.45
CA LEU A 331 -13.20 -14.81 21.24
C LEU A 331 -13.63 -15.46 22.56
N ALA A 332 -13.95 -16.76 22.55
CA ALA A 332 -14.27 -17.52 23.76
C ALA A 332 -13.07 -17.62 24.70
N ASP A 333 -11.88 -17.91 24.15
CA ASP A 333 -10.62 -17.98 24.90
C ASP A 333 -10.29 -16.62 25.56
N LEU A 334 -10.50 -15.51 24.84
CA LEU A 334 -10.30 -14.15 25.38
C LEU A 334 -11.34 -13.74 26.44
N ALA A 335 -12.53 -14.35 26.43
CA ALA A 335 -13.59 -14.12 27.41
C ALA A 335 -13.41 -14.95 28.71
N GLY A 336 -12.42 -15.85 28.76
CA GLY A 336 -12.16 -16.71 29.91
C GLY A 336 -12.93 -18.04 29.89
N GLY A 337 -13.38 -18.49 28.72
CA GLY A 337 -14.20 -19.71 28.56
C GLY A 337 -13.42 -21.02 28.64
N GLY A 338 -12.83 -21.31 29.80
CA GLY A 338 -12.54 -22.69 30.21
C GLY A 338 -13.81 -23.34 30.75
N GLY A 339 -14.72 -23.75 29.87
CA GLY A 339 -15.98 -24.35 30.27
C GLY A 339 -16.60 -25.12 29.12
N THR A 340 -16.74 -26.43 29.33
CA THR A 340 -17.49 -27.39 28.53
C THR A 340 -18.80 -26.82 27.98
N GLN A 341 -19.14 -27.26 26.77
CA GLN A 341 -20.48 -27.13 26.20
C GLN A 341 -21.53 -27.51 27.25
N ASP A 342 -22.40 -26.57 27.60
CA ASP A 342 -23.83 -26.80 27.73
C ASP A 342 -24.57 -25.45 27.69
N GLY A 343 -25.66 -25.43 26.94
CA GLY A 343 -26.32 -24.21 26.51
C GLY A 343 -27.17 -23.53 27.57
N ALA A 344 -27.21 -22.21 27.52
CA ALA A 344 -28.40 -21.38 27.71
C ALA A 344 -28.03 -19.95 27.29
N GLY A 345 -28.91 -19.31 26.52
CA GLY A 345 -28.63 -18.05 25.87
C GLY A 345 -28.48 -16.88 26.84
N GLU A 346 -27.60 -15.95 26.47
CA GLU A 346 -27.80 -14.54 26.78
C GLU A 346 -27.36 -13.72 25.58
N ALA A 347 -28.34 -13.14 24.90
CA ALA A 347 -28.13 -12.21 23.81
C ALA A 347 -27.50 -10.93 24.39
N CYS A 348 -26.25 -10.66 24.02
CA CYS A 348 -25.66 -9.35 24.23
C CYS A 348 -26.36 -8.34 23.31
N VAL A 349 -27.41 -7.70 23.84
CA VAL A 349 -28.08 -6.55 23.24
C VAL A 349 -27.06 -5.41 23.20
N VAL A 350 -26.42 -5.22 22.05
CA VAL A 350 -25.70 -3.97 21.76
C VAL A 350 -26.76 -2.91 21.55
N ALA A 351 -26.87 -2.01 22.52
CA ALA A 351 -27.74 -0.84 22.47
C ALA A 351 -27.45 -0.01 21.20
N GLY A 352 -28.37 -0.09 20.25
CA GLY A 352 -28.60 0.98 19.30
C GLY A 352 -29.35 2.09 20.03
N GLY A 353 -28.71 3.25 20.18
CA GLY A 353 -29.32 4.46 20.71
C GLY A 353 -29.10 5.60 19.73
N ARG A 354 -30.04 5.77 18.80
CA ARG A 354 -30.30 7.05 18.13
C ARG A 354 -31.58 7.65 18.72
N ASP A 355 -31.46 8.93 19.02
CA ASP A 355 -32.48 9.97 19.15
C ASP A 355 -33.25 10.11 20.47
N GLY A 356 -33.23 11.34 20.99
CA GLY A 356 -33.95 11.77 22.18
C GLY A 356 -33.63 13.21 22.60
N ALA A 357 -33.80 14.16 21.68
CA ALA A 357 -33.81 15.59 21.99
C ALA A 357 -35.18 16.01 22.54
N ALA A 358 -35.21 16.60 23.73
CA ALA A 358 -36.28 17.43 24.29
C ALA A 358 -35.69 18.18 25.51
N ALA A 359 -36.00 19.42 25.85
CA ALA A 359 -36.73 20.51 25.22
C ALA A 359 -36.42 21.74 26.10
N SER A 360 -36.16 22.90 25.48
CA SER A 360 -36.36 24.21 26.12
C SER A 360 -36.72 25.22 25.03
N LYS A 361 -38.01 25.60 24.98
CA LYS A 361 -38.50 26.80 24.27
C LYS A 361 -38.19 28.04 25.15
N PRO A 362 -38.12 29.26 24.59
CA PRO A 362 -39.35 30.04 24.43
C PRO A 362 -39.50 30.83 23.10
N SER A 363 -40.78 30.98 22.74
CA SER A 363 -41.47 32.15 22.16
C SER A 363 -41.08 32.78 20.81
N GLN A 364 -42.11 32.80 19.93
CA GLN A 364 -42.56 33.90 19.04
C GLN A 364 -41.62 34.23 17.87
N SER A 365 -42.03 34.41 16.61
CA SER A 365 -43.31 34.72 15.97
C SER A 365 -43.12 34.51 14.45
N ALA A 366 -44.15 34.07 13.73
CA ALA A 366 -44.24 34.16 12.27
C ALA A 366 -45.00 35.46 11.90
N PRO A 367 -44.88 36.03 10.68
CA PRO A 367 -45.46 35.39 9.48
C PRO A 367 -44.72 35.63 8.15
N GLY A 368 -45.02 34.79 7.14
CA GLY A 368 -45.02 35.22 5.73
C GLY A 368 -44.19 34.38 4.74
N ARG A 369 -44.80 33.37 4.13
CA ARG A 369 -44.44 32.85 2.79
C ARG A 369 -45.71 32.78 1.94
N PRO A 370 -45.67 33.15 0.65
CA PRO A 370 -46.62 32.63 -0.32
C PRO A 370 -45.99 31.56 -1.23
N ALA A 371 -46.78 30.52 -1.43
CA ALA A 371 -47.01 29.69 -2.62
C ALA A 371 -45.84 29.07 -3.42
N GLU A 372 -45.78 27.74 -3.36
CA GLU A 372 -45.22 26.85 -4.39
C GLU A 372 -46.15 26.82 -5.63
N ASP A 373 -45.54 26.78 -6.81
CA ASP A 373 -46.18 26.40 -8.08
C ASP A 373 -45.47 25.16 -8.67
N PRO A 374 -46.18 24.22 -9.34
CA PRO A 374 -45.68 22.90 -9.67
C PRO A 374 -44.98 22.81 -11.05
N ARG A 375 -43.94 21.96 -11.14
CA ARG A 375 -43.23 21.62 -12.38
C ARG A 375 -44.04 20.69 -13.30
N PRO A 376 -43.97 20.84 -14.65
CA PRO A 376 -44.52 19.87 -15.61
C PRO A 376 -43.51 18.78 -16.06
N PRO A 377 -43.98 17.65 -16.65
CA PRO A 377 -43.21 16.41 -16.88
C PRO A 377 -42.42 16.37 -18.22
N PRO A 378 -41.52 15.38 -18.44
CA PRO A 378 -40.56 15.39 -19.54
C PRO A 378 -41.14 14.93 -20.89
N ALA A 379 -40.73 15.61 -21.96
CA ALA A 379 -41.08 15.30 -23.35
C ALA A 379 -40.21 14.18 -23.94
N LYS A 380 -40.87 13.31 -24.72
CA LYS A 380 -40.35 12.17 -25.48
C LYS A 380 -39.47 12.64 -26.65
N ARG A 381 -38.35 11.95 -26.89
CA ARG A 381 -37.58 12.06 -28.15
C ARG A 381 -38.06 10.99 -29.15
N PRO A 382 -38.25 11.32 -30.44
CA PRO A 382 -38.50 10.33 -31.48
C PRO A 382 -37.20 9.76 -32.04
N CYS A 383 -37.26 8.48 -32.41
CA CYS A 383 -36.28 7.78 -33.23
C CYS A 383 -36.39 8.26 -34.68
N THR A 384 -35.28 8.35 -35.39
CA THR A 384 -35.24 8.21 -36.86
C THR A 384 -33.84 7.79 -37.26
N GLU A 385 -33.81 6.66 -37.97
CA GLU A 385 -32.69 6.16 -38.74
C GLU A 385 -32.42 7.11 -39.92
N ASP A 386 -31.15 7.29 -40.29
CA ASP A 386 -30.82 7.43 -41.70
C ASP A 386 -29.37 7.00 -41.99
N ARG A 387 -29.26 6.31 -43.11
CA ARG A 387 -28.13 5.50 -43.58
C ARG A 387 -27.50 6.23 -44.77
N ALA A 388 -26.17 6.45 -44.75
CA ALA A 388 -25.42 6.86 -45.95
C ALA A 388 -23.95 6.37 -45.90
N THR A 389 -23.73 5.30 -46.67
CA THR A 389 -22.60 4.86 -47.51
C THR A 389 -21.18 5.47 -47.39
N GLU A 390 -20.23 4.60 -46.97
CA GLU A 390 -18.80 4.34 -47.36
C GLU A 390 -17.91 5.35 -48.14
N PRO A 391 -16.57 5.36 -47.88
CA PRO A 391 -15.68 4.50 -48.68
C PRO A 391 -14.52 3.80 -47.93
N ALA A 392 -13.99 2.78 -48.62
CA ALA A 392 -12.99 1.79 -48.22
C ALA A 392 -11.59 2.33 -47.80
N GLY A 393 -10.98 1.62 -46.85
CA GLY A 393 -9.59 1.72 -46.39
C GLY A 393 -9.13 0.39 -45.74
N PRO A 394 -7.83 0.13 -45.61
CA PRO A 394 -7.19 -1.15 -45.97
C PRO A 394 -7.36 -2.28 -44.94
N ALA A 395 -7.18 -3.51 -45.46
CA ALA A 395 -7.31 -4.79 -44.80
C ALA A 395 -6.81 -4.83 -43.34
N LEU A 396 -7.72 -5.20 -42.43
CA LEU A 396 -7.40 -5.60 -41.06
C LEU A 396 -6.51 -6.85 -41.07
N PRO A 397 -5.51 -6.95 -40.18
CA PRO A 397 -4.85 -8.22 -39.91
C PRO A 397 -5.91 -9.15 -39.30
N VAL A 398 -6.00 -10.37 -39.86
CA VAL A 398 -6.82 -11.45 -39.35
C VAL A 398 -6.47 -11.67 -37.88
N GLU A 399 -7.36 -11.26 -36.97
CA GLU A 399 -7.28 -11.65 -35.56
C GLU A 399 -7.44 -13.17 -35.50
N SER A 400 -6.40 -13.86 -35.08
CA SER A 400 -6.50 -15.27 -34.67
C SER A 400 -7.57 -15.37 -33.57
N PRO A 401 -8.44 -16.40 -33.61
CA PRO A 401 -9.52 -16.52 -32.64
C PRO A 401 -8.94 -16.65 -31.23
N ARG A 402 -9.24 -15.67 -30.38
CA ARG A 402 -8.88 -15.66 -28.95
C ARG A 402 -9.53 -16.86 -28.27
N ALA A 403 -8.76 -17.62 -27.50
CA ALA A 403 -9.29 -18.73 -26.70
C ALA A 403 -9.83 -18.19 -25.37
N ASP A 404 -11.07 -18.54 -25.02
CA ASP A 404 -11.70 -18.20 -23.74
C ASP A 404 -10.93 -18.88 -22.59
N GLY A 405 -10.64 -18.15 -21.51
CA GLY A 405 -9.92 -18.67 -20.34
C GLY A 405 -10.59 -19.89 -19.70
N ALA A 406 -11.92 -20.00 -19.79
CA ALA A 406 -12.67 -21.18 -19.33
C ALA A 406 -12.45 -22.41 -20.22
N GLU A 407 -12.33 -22.22 -21.53
CA GLU A 407 -12.03 -23.28 -22.50
C GLU A 407 -10.60 -23.79 -22.31
N LEU A 408 -9.65 -22.87 -22.09
CA LEU A 408 -8.26 -23.22 -21.75
C LEU A 408 -8.16 -24.00 -20.43
N ALA A 409 -8.90 -23.58 -19.41
CA ALA A 409 -8.92 -24.29 -18.12
C ALA A 409 -9.45 -25.73 -18.27
N THR A 410 -10.51 -25.91 -19.06
CA THR A 410 -11.12 -27.21 -19.36
C THR A 410 -10.15 -28.10 -20.15
N ARG A 411 -9.45 -27.53 -21.14
CA ARG A 411 -8.46 -28.25 -21.94
C ARG A 411 -7.24 -28.69 -21.11
N VAL A 412 -6.82 -27.86 -20.15
CA VAL A 412 -5.81 -28.24 -19.15
C VAL A 412 -6.31 -29.40 -18.29
N ASP A 413 -7.56 -29.36 -17.80
CA ASP A 413 -8.14 -30.46 -17.00
C ASP A 413 -8.21 -31.77 -17.79
N GLU A 414 -8.57 -31.71 -19.07
CA GLU A 414 -8.59 -32.88 -19.95
C GLU A 414 -7.20 -33.48 -20.17
N LEU A 415 -6.19 -32.64 -20.41
CA LEU A 415 -4.81 -33.11 -20.61
C LEU A 415 -4.22 -33.70 -19.32
N VAL A 416 -4.54 -33.10 -18.16
CA VAL A 416 -4.17 -33.62 -16.85
C VAL A 416 -4.87 -34.97 -16.59
N ALA A 417 -6.17 -35.08 -16.89
CA ALA A 417 -6.92 -36.33 -16.72
C ALA A 417 -6.39 -37.46 -17.62
N ARG A 418 -5.84 -37.14 -18.79
CA ARG A 418 -5.18 -38.09 -19.70
C ARG A 418 -3.72 -38.37 -19.35
N GLY A 419 -3.11 -37.62 -18.43
CA GLY A 419 -1.69 -37.73 -18.09
C GLY A 419 -0.76 -37.26 -19.21
N ASP A 420 -1.22 -36.43 -20.13
CA ASP A 420 -0.46 -35.99 -21.31
C ASP A 420 0.43 -34.78 -20.98
N SER A 421 1.60 -35.06 -20.43
CA SER A 421 2.59 -34.06 -20.04
C SER A 421 3.20 -33.29 -21.23
N ALA A 422 3.28 -33.93 -22.41
CA ALA A 422 3.78 -33.29 -23.62
C ALA A 422 2.77 -32.29 -24.19
N GLY A 423 1.48 -32.65 -24.19
CA GLY A 423 0.39 -31.76 -24.57
C GLY A 423 0.25 -30.55 -23.65
N LEU A 424 0.43 -30.75 -22.34
CA LEU A 424 0.47 -29.65 -21.35
C LEU A 424 1.62 -28.68 -21.60
N ALA A 425 2.83 -29.20 -21.82
CA ALA A 425 4.00 -28.35 -22.10
C ALA A 425 3.84 -27.55 -23.39
N ALA A 426 3.30 -28.16 -24.44
CA ALA A 426 3.03 -27.49 -25.72
C ALA A 426 1.95 -26.41 -25.57
N LEU A 427 0.89 -26.68 -24.81
CA LEU A 427 -0.16 -25.70 -24.52
C LEU A 427 0.43 -24.48 -23.79
N TYR A 428 1.15 -24.70 -22.68
CA TYR A 428 1.75 -23.60 -21.91
C TYR A 428 2.80 -22.80 -22.71
N ALA A 429 3.57 -23.46 -23.58
CA ALA A 429 4.54 -22.77 -24.45
C ALA A 429 3.86 -21.93 -25.56
N SER A 430 2.60 -22.24 -25.90
CA SER A 430 1.82 -21.52 -26.92
C SER A 430 0.97 -20.38 -26.38
N LEU A 431 0.83 -20.25 -25.06
CA LEU A 431 0.05 -19.19 -24.43
C LEU A 431 0.80 -17.86 -24.47
N ASP A 432 0.13 -16.81 -24.94
CA ASP A 432 0.59 -15.45 -24.72
C ASP A 432 0.32 -15.01 -23.26
N ALA A 433 0.90 -13.87 -22.86
CA ALA A 433 0.83 -13.39 -21.48
C ALA A 433 -0.61 -13.11 -21.01
N GLU A 434 -1.50 -12.77 -21.93
CA GLU A 434 -2.91 -12.45 -21.66
C GLU A 434 -3.74 -13.73 -21.48
N SER A 435 -3.58 -14.73 -22.36
CA SER A 435 -4.23 -16.04 -22.24
C SER A 435 -3.72 -16.82 -21.02
N ALA A 436 -2.45 -16.67 -20.66
CA ALA A 436 -1.89 -17.22 -19.43
C ALA A 436 -2.52 -16.57 -18.19
N ALA A 437 -2.77 -15.26 -18.22
CA ALA A 437 -3.45 -14.55 -17.14
C ALA A 437 -4.92 -14.97 -17.01
N GLU A 438 -5.64 -15.10 -18.12
CA GLU A 438 -7.03 -15.60 -18.15
C GLU A 438 -7.15 -17.03 -17.62
N LEU A 439 -6.21 -17.92 -17.98
CA LEU A 439 -6.14 -19.27 -17.42
C LEU A 439 -5.91 -19.26 -15.90
N VAL A 440 -5.02 -18.39 -15.41
CA VAL A 440 -4.76 -18.23 -13.97
C VAL A 440 -6.00 -17.67 -13.26
N LEU A 441 -6.67 -16.68 -13.84
CA LEU A 441 -7.89 -16.10 -13.30
C LEU A 441 -9.04 -17.11 -13.24
N ALA A 442 -9.22 -17.90 -14.31
CA ALA A 442 -10.21 -18.98 -14.36
C ALA A 442 -9.95 -20.07 -13.30
N ARG A 443 -8.68 -20.33 -12.95
CA ARG A 443 -8.32 -21.27 -11.88
C ARG A 443 -8.48 -20.70 -10.47
N LEU A 444 -8.26 -19.39 -10.31
CA LEU A 444 -8.50 -18.70 -9.04
C LEU A 444 -9.99 -18.44 -8.78
N HIS A 445 -10.79 -18.34 -9.85
CA HIS A 445 -12.24 -18.10 -9.81
C HIS A 445 -12.98 -19.08 -10.74
N PRO A 446 -13.04 -20.39 -10.41
CA PRO A 446 -13.74 -21.35 -11.26
C PRO A 446 -15.24 -20.98 -11.33
N PRO A 447 -15.84 -20.98 -12.54
CA PRO A 447 -17.28 -20.79 -12.67
C PRO A 447 -17.99 -21.94 -11.96
N GLY A 448 -18.74 -21.62 -10.90
CA GLY A 448 -19.43 -22.63 -10.06
C GLY A 448 -18.93 -22.74 -8.61
N GLY A 449 -17.97 -21.93 -8.17
CA GLY A 449 -17.80 -21.60 -6.74
C GLY A 449 -17.14 -22.65 -5.84
N ALA A 450 -16.58 -23.72 -6.38
CA ALA A 450 -15.69 -24.60 -5.61
C ALA A 450 -14.23 -24.26 -5.95
N PRO A 451 -13.45 -23.63 -5.04
CA PRO A 451 -12.02 -23.46 -5.27
C PRO A 451 -11.38 -24.84 -5.40
N ALA A 452 -10.53 -25.02 -6.41
CA ALA A 452 -9.64 -26.17 -6.46
C ALA A 452 -8.89 -26.20 -5.12
N SER A 453 -9.05 -27.30 -4.37
CA SER A 453 -8.39 -27.53 -3.09
C SER A 453 -6.89 -27.40 -3.29
N LEU A 454 -6.33 -26.21 -3.02
CA LEU A 454 -4.91 -26.05 -2.76
C LEU A 454 -4.60 -27.03 -1.63
N ALA A 455 -3.79 -28.04 -1.93
CA ALA A 455 -3.43 -29.08 -1.00
C ALA A 455 -2.97 -28.43 0.32
N ALA A 456 -3.41 -29.02 1.44
CA ALA A 456 -3.07 -28.53 2.77
C ALA A 456 -1.55 -28.33 2.90
N ASP A 457 -1.15 -27.23 3.55
CA ASP A 457 0.24 -26.88 3.83
C ASP A 457 1.04 -28.12 4.27
N GLY A 458 2.03 -28.52 3.45
CA GLY A 458 2.95 -29.63 3.74
C GLY A 458 2.75 -30.91 2.92
N ALA A 459 1.74 -31.01 2.05
CA ALA A 459 1.68 -32.11 1.08
C ALA A 459 2.69 -31.89 -0.07
N PRO A 460 3.47 -32.91 -0.49
CA PRO A 460 4.36 -32.77 -1.63
C PRO A 460 3.54 -32.39 -2.87
N LEU A 461 4.02 -31.39 -3.60
CA LEU A 461 3.39 -30.98 -4.86
C LEU A 461 3.40 -32.19 -5.81
N PRO A 462 2.33 -32.41 -6.59
CA PRO A 462 2.35 -33.37 -7.68
C PRO A 462 3.57 -33.13 -8.56
N ALA A 463 4.27 -34.19 -8.95
CA ALA A 463 5.57 -34.09 -9.64
C ALA A 463 5.55 -33.17 -10.88
N TRP A 464 4.40 -33.05 -11.56
CA TRP A 464 4.22 -32.15 -12.69
C TRP A 464 4.19 -30.66 -12.29
N GLN A 465 3.65 -30.30 -11.13
CA GLN A 465 3.68 -28.92 -10.60
C GLN A 465 5.09 -28.55 -10.14
N GLU A 466 5.81 -29.50 -9.54
CA GLU A 466 7.22 -29.31 -9.16
C GLU A 466 8.12 -29.14 -10.40
N ASP A 467 7.91 -29.94 -11.46
CA ASP A 467 8.67 -29.82 -12.71
C ASP A 467 8.37 -28.50 -13.43
N LEU A 468 7.11 -28.05 -13.42
CA LEU A 468 6.70 -26.76 -13.99
C LEU A 468 7.33 -25.58 -13.23
N LEU A 469 7.29 -25.58 -11.90
CA LEU A 469 7.89 -24.54 -11.07
C LEU A 469 9.42 -24.52 -11.21
N ARG A 470 10.07 -25.68 -11.36
CA ARG A 470 11.51 -25.76 -11.64
C ARG A 470 11.87 -25.19 -13.01
N ARG A 471 11.05 -25.43 -14.04
CA ARG A 471 11.26 -24.87 -15.38
C ARG A 471 11.05 -23.35 -15.42
N MET A 472 10.11 -22.83 -14.62
CA MET A 472 9.88 -21.40 -14.49
C MET A 472 10.94 -20.68 -13.64
N ALA A 473 11.54 -21.37 -12.66
CA ALA A 473 12.53 -20.80 -11.75
C ALA A 473 13.97 -20.83 -12.30
N ALA A 474 14.23 -21.46 -13.45
CA ALA A 474 15.55 -21.47 -14.07
C ALA A 474 15.83 -20.13 -14.78
N PRO A 475 16.83 -19.33 -14.36
CA PRO A 475 17.22 -18.14 -15.07
C PRO A 475 18.01 -18.55 -16.33
N GLY A 476 17.41 -18.45 -17.52
CA GLY A 476 18.15 -18.67 -18.76
C GLY A 476 17.42 -19.13 -20.02
N ASN A 477 16.09 -19.32 -20.05
CA ASN A 477 15.40 -19.76 -21.28
C ASN A 477 14.57 -18.64 -21.96
N ALA A 478 15.09 -17.42 -21.94
CA ALA A 478 14.73 -16.38 -22.90
C ALA A 478 15.79 -16.32 -24.03
N SER A 479 16.11 -17.47 -24.64
CA SER A 479 16.71 -17.60 -25.98
C SER A 479 17.09 -19.06 -26.23
N ALA A 480 16.14 -19.83 -26.74
CA ALA A 480 16.45 -20.99 -27.56
C ALA A 480 15.32 -21.13 -28.58
N VAL A 481 15.26 -20.17 -29.51
CA VAL A 481 14.71 -20.46 -30.83
C VAL A 481 15.67 -21.49 -31.43
N VAL A 482 15.31 -22.76 -31.29
CA VAL A 482 15.90 -23.85 -32.08
C VAL A 482 15.34 -23.67 -33.49
N PRO A 483 16.13 -23.27 -34.50
CA PRO A 483 15.66 -23.33 -35.87
C PRO A 483 15.46 -24.80 -36.26
N PRO A 484 14.49 -25.12 -37.13
CA PRO A 484 14.26 -26.49 -37.58
C PRO A 484 15.51 -27.04 -38.28
N PRO A 485 15.71 -28.37 -38.31
CA PRO A 485 16.87 -28.98 -38.94
C PRO A 485 16.83 -28.67 -40.44
N VAL A 486 17.76 -27.84 -40.89
CA VAL A 486 18.08 -27.68 -42.31
C VAL A 486 18.86 -28.93 -42.71
N THR A 487 18.26 -29.75 -43.56
CA THR A 487 18.92 -30.85 -44.24
C THR A 487 20.14 -30.33 -44.98
N ASP A 488 21.30 -30.83 -44.59
CA ASP A 488 22.58 -30.54 -45.21
C ASP A 488 22.64 -31.17 -46.60
N ALA A 489 22.73 -30.31 -47.62
CA ALA A 489 23.15 -30.67 -48.95
C ALA A 489 24.00 -29.54 -49.52
N SER A 490 25.25 -29.43 -49.06
CA SER A 490 26.46 -29.40 -49.91
C SER A 490 27.65 -28.73 -49.23
N ARG A 491 28.75 -29.49 -49.08
CA ARG A 491 30.17 -29.17 -49.36
C ARG A 491 30.61 -27.69 -49.21
N GLN A 492 31.73 -27.29 -48.59
CA GLN A 492 33.01 -27.90 -48.22
C GLN A 492 33.80 -26.84 -47.40
N PRO A 493 34.92 -27.20 -46.71
CA PRO A 493 35.52 -26.38 -45.65
C PRO A 493 36.75 -25.58 -46.10
N ALA A 494 36.99 -24.42 -45.45
CA ALA A 494 38.30 -23.77 -45.31
C ALA A 494 38.15 -22.64 -44.28
N ARG A 495 39.06 -22.30 -43.37
CA ARG A 495 40.37 -22.81 -42.92
C ARG A 495 40.66 -22.05 -41.61
N SER A 496 41.35 -22.69 -40.67
CA SER A 496 41.87 -22.12 -39.41
C SER A 496 42.80 -20.91 -39.60
N ALA A 497 42.80 -19.97 -38.65
CA ALA A 497 44.00 -19.42 -38.03
C ALA A 497 43.68 -18.47 -36.85
N ALA A 498 44.24 -18.77 -35.69
CA ALA A 498 44.58 -17.84 -34.60
C ALA A 498 46.13 -17.71 -34.58
N PRO A 499 46.79 -16.97 -33.66
CA PRO A 499 46.59 -15.61 -33.14
C PRO A 499 47.92 -14.75 -33.09
N SER A 500 47.84 -13.55 -32.50
CA SER A 500 48.90 -12.75 -31.79
C SER A 500 49.70 -11.70 -32.61
N PRO A 501 50.48 -10.76 -31.98
CA PRO A 501 50.22 -9.82 -30.85
C PRO A 501 50.76 -8.36 -31.09
N SER A 502 50.70 -7.50 -30.05
CA SER A 502 51.03 -6.05 -29.91
C SER A 502 52.43 -5.52 -30.34
N PRO A 503 52.66 -4.17 -30.38
CA PRO A 503 53.36 -3.43 -29.29
C PRO A 503 52.83 -1.98 -29.03
N LEU A 504 52.77 -1.46 -27.79
CA LEU A 504 53.78 -0.75 -26.96
C LEU A 504 54.32 0.59 -27.51
N VAL A 505 54.01 1.73 -26.87
CA VAL A 505 54.94 2.85 -26.56
C VAL A 505 54.51 3.54 -25.24
N ALA A 506 55.51 3.82 -24.41
CA ALA A 506 55.45 4.37 -23.05
C ALA A 506 55.74 5.88 -22.99
N GLY A 507 55.41 6.50 -21.84
CA GLY A 507 55.90 7.84 -21.44
C GLY A 507 55.52 8.16 -20.00
N ALA A 508 56.48 8.07 -19.08
CA ALA A 508 56.37 8.22 -17.64
C ALA A 508 56.55 9.68 -17.16
N THR A 509 56.03 10.01 -15.97
CA THR A 509 56.79 10.60 -14.83
C THR A 509 55.88 10.84 -13.62
N ALA A 510 56.40 10.59 -12.43
CA ALA A 510 55.69 10.63 -11.14
C ALA A 510 56.46 11.44 -10.08
N ALA A 511 55.69 11.88 -9.08
CA ALA A 511 56.05 12.22 -7.68
C ALA A 511 56.76 13.55 -7.36
N THR A 512 56.24 14.32 -6.39
CA THR A 512 56.57 14.23 -4.93
C THR A 512 55.68 15.21 -4.10
N PRO A 513 55.30 14.92 -2.83
CA PRO A 513 54.38 15.74 -2.01
C PRO A 513 55.09 16.60 -0.94
N THR A 514 54.40 17.64 -0.43
CA THR A 514 54.92 18.62 0.57
C THR A 514 54.22 18.47 1.95
N PRO A 515 54.92 18.60 3.10
CA PRO A 515 54.42 18.35 4.46
C PRO A 515 53.94 19.63 5.21
N PRO A 516 53.34 19.51 6.42
CA PRO A 516 52.89 20.66 7.24
C PRO A 516 53.95 21.13 8.26
N LEU A 517 53.88 22.41 8.67
CA LEU A 517 54.68 23.04 9.73
C LEU A 517 53.79 23.49 10.92
N PRO A 518 54.35 23.61 12.15
CA PRO A 518 53.62 23.55 13.41
C PRO A 518 53.33 24.91 14.08
N ALA A 519 52.55 24.84 15.16
CA ALA A 519 52.20 25.90 16.08
C ALA A 519 53.40 26.47 16.88
N GLY A 520 53.33 27.76 17.19
CA GLY A 520 54.18 28.43 18.16
C GLY A 520 53.39 29.48 18.95
N THR A 521 53.36 29.31 20.26
CA THR A 521 52.98 30.31 21.28
C THR A 521 54.24 30.99 21.83
N ALA A 522 54.10 32.27 22.22
CA ALA A 522 54.89 33.10 23.14
C ALA A 522 55.52 34.35 22.50
N GLY A 523 55.16 35.52 23.05
CA GLY A 523 55.56 36.86 22.67
C GLY A 523 54.46 37.85 22.98
#